data_AF-A0A0B1SD19-F1
#
_entry.id   AF-A0A0B1SD19-F1
#
_cell.length_a   1.000
_cell.length_b   1.000
_cell.length_c   1.000
_cell.angle_alpha   90.00
_cell.angle_beta   90.00
_cell.angle_gamma   90.00
#
_symmetry.space_group_name_H-M   'P 1'
#
loop_
_entity.id
_entity.type
_entity.pdbx_description
1 polymer ?
#
loop_
_entity_poly.entity_id
_entity_poly.type
_entity_poly.pdbx_seq_one_letter_code
_entity_poly.pdbx_strand_id
1 'polypeptide(L)'
;MTVCTSSRAYKQLIAKYLDATSDSLESLPFKLHDFGYRGCTSVESAGIGAAAHLVNFLGTDTIAGLQMCRKYYSCEMAGFSIPATEHSTITTWKKSGELAAYRNMLKQYPKGMVSVVSDSYDVYHAVSTIWGEELHDEVVARGERGCLVIRPDSGDPIKVLVKVLTLLEEKFPVTKNSKGYKVLPPYLRVIQGDGINYESTGAILEALKQAGWSTDNVAFGAGGALLQRIDRDTQKCAFKCSHVIVNGEHRDVYKNPATDVQKKSKKGYLTLIRNDSGSFETVQEGMGDPGKVQAFHMFSTFLLLYSV
;
A
#
# COMPACT_ATOMS: atom_id res chain seq x y z
N MET A 1 -2.88 -8.67 -11.17
CA MET A 1 -4.08 -7.83 -11.34
C MET A 1 -4.71 -7.49 -9.99
N THR A 2 -5.22 -8.47 -9.24
CA THR A 2 -5.95 -8.21 -7.98
C THR A 2 -5.18 -7.32 -6.98
N VAL A 3 -3.91 -7.63 -6.69
CA VAL A 3 -3.07 -6.80 -5.80
C VAL A 3 -3.00 -5.35 -6.28
N CYS A 4 -2.70 -5.11 -7.57
CA CYS A 4 -2.59 -3.76 -8.14
C CYS A 4 -3.90 -2.97 -8.00
N THR A 5 -5.04 -3.59 -8.32
CA THR A 5 -6.35 -2.91 -8.21
C THR A 5 -6.72 -2.64 -6.76
N SER A 6 -6.52 -3.61 -5.86
CA SER A 6 -6.79 -3.42 -4.43
C SER A 6 -5.90 -2.32 -3.88
N SER A 7 -4.59 -2.36 -4.16
CA SER A 7 -3.65 -1.29 -3.81
C SER A 7 -4.08 0.07 -4.36
N ARG A 8 -4.57 0.15 -5.60
CA ARG A 8 -5.14 1.38 -6.16
C ARG A 8 -6.36 1.87 -5.37
N ALA A 9 -7.21 0.97 -4.89
CA ALA A 9 -8.35 1.31 -4.04
C ALA A 9 -7.88 1.94 -2.72
N TYR A 10 -6.84 1.39 -2.07
CA TYR A 10 -6.21 2.06 -0.92
C TYR A 10 -5.70 3.46 -1.28
N LYS A 11 -5.03 3.61 -2.44
CA LYS A 11 -4.52 4.91 -2.89
C LYS A 11 -5.65 5.93 -3.04
N GLN A 12 -6.77 5.54 -3.64
CA GLN A 12 -7.95 6.42 -3.76
C GLN A 12 -8.55 6.78 -2.40
N LEU A 13 -8.65 5.80 -1.50
CA LEU A 13 -9.13 6.02 -0.14
C LEU A 13 -8.24 7.00 0.62
N ILE A 14 -6.93 6.77 0.66
CA ILE A 14 -5.97 7.64 1.33
C ILE A 14 -5.95 9.03 0.69
N ALA A 15 -5.98 9.12 -0.65
CA ALA A 15 -6.01 10.40 -1.35
C ALA A 15 -7.22 11.25 -0.96
N LYS A 16 -8.41 10.64 -0.81
CA LYS A 16 -9.62 11.31 -0.34
C LYS A 16 -9.42 11.94 1.06
N TYR A 17 -8.74 11.25 1.97
CA TYR A 17 -8.51 11.75 3.31
C TYR A 17 -7.37 12.77 3.39
N LEU A 18 -6.31 12.61 2.59
CA LEU A 18 -5.31 13.67 2.42
C LEU A 18 -5.95 14.94 1.86
N ASP A 19 -6.75 14.83 0.80
CA ASP A 19 -7.47 15.99 0.24
C ASP A 19 -8.42 16.64 1.27
N ALA A 20 -9.06 15.85 2.14
CA ALA A 20 -9.91 16.42 3.18
C ALA A 20 -9.15 17.07 4.35
N THR A 21 -7.91 16.66 4.63
CA THR A 21 -7.25 16.94 5.93
C THR A 21 -5.82 17.46 5.84
N SER A 22 -5.24 17.57 4.65
CA SER A 22 -3.83 17.90 4.38
C SER A 22 -3.72 19.00 3.33
N ASP A 23 -2.62 19.76 3.32
CA ASP A 23 -2.45 20.88 2.38
C ASP A 23 -1.99 20.42 0.99
N SER A 24 -1.45 19.20 0.87
CA SER A 24 -1.02 18.63 -0.42
C SER A 24 -1.24 17.10 -0.48
N LEU A 25 -1.09 16.54 -1.68
CA LEU A 25 -1.09 15.08 -1.93
C LEU A 25 0.33 14.52 -2.11
N GLU A 26 1.38 15.31 -1.90
CA GLU A 26 2.77 14.93 -2.20
C GLU A 26 3.23 13.70 -1.43
N SER A 27 2.70 13.50 -0.22
CA SER A 27 3.03 12.36 0.63
C SER A 27 2.36 11.05 0.19
N LEU A 28 1.32 11.10 -0.65
CA LEU A 28 0.49 9.96 -1.06
C LEU A 28 1.28 8.74 -1.56
N PRO A 29 2.34 8.87 -2.39
CA PRO A 29 3.10 7.72 -2.89
C PRO A 29 3.74 6.85 -1.79
N PHE A 30 3.90 7.37 -0.58
CA PHE A 30 4.53 6.67 0.56
C PHE A 30 3.56 6.39 1.72
N LYS A 31 2.25 6.58 1.53
CA LYS A 31 1.26 6.40 2.61
C LYS A 31 0.85 4.95 2.86
N LEU A 32 1.15 4.03 1.95
CA LEU A 32 0.97 2.60 2.14
C LEU A 32 2.26 1.89 1.77
N HIS A 33 2.91 1.28 2.76
CA HIS A 33 4.15 0.53 2.63
C HIS A 33 3.87 -0.96 2.64
N ASP A 34 4.50 -1.69 1.74
CA ASP A 34 4.37 -3.14 1.65
C ASP A 34 5.26 -3.85 2.69
N PHE A 35 4.60 -4.50 3.67
CA PHE A 35 5.20 -5.37 4.69
C PHE A 35 4.91 -6.87 4.43
N GLY A 36 4.49 -7.20 3.21
CA GLY A 36 3.85 -8.47 2.88
C GLY A 36 4.79 -9.64 2.63
N TYR A 37 6.10 -9.42 2.49
CA TYR A 37 7.04 -10.46 2.04
C TYR A 37 6.88 -11.79 2.83
N ARG A 38 6.97 -11.73 4.17
CA ARG A 38 6.85 -12.92 5.04
C ARG A 38 5.46 -13.55 5.05
N GLY A 39 4.44 -12.82 4.62
CA GLY A 39 3.06 -13.27 4.58
C GLY A 39 2.67 -13.94 3.27
N CYS A 40 3.52 -13.90 2.25
CA CYS A 40 3.27 -14.54 0.96
C CYS A 40 3.54 -16.06 1.00
N THR A 41 2.85 -16.79 0.13
CA THR A 41 3.00 -18.25 -0.04
C THR A 41 4.31 -18.71 -0.70
N SER A 42 4.99 -17.82 -1.43
CA SER A 42 6.28 -18.10 -2.04
C SER A 42 7.04 -16.80 -2.35
N VAL A 43 8.35 -16.91 -2.63
CA VAL A 43 9.17 -15.78 -3.08
C VAL A 43 8.68 -15.22 -4.42
N GLU A 44 8.22 -16.10 -5.32
CA GLU A 44 7.64 -15.68 -6.59
C GLU A 44 6.36 -14.87 -6.38
N SER A 45 5.44 -15.36 -5.53
CA SER A 45 4.22 -14.64 -5.15
C SER A 45 4.54 -13.28 -4.53
N ALA A 46 5.56 -13.21 -3.67
CA ALA A 46 6.03 -11.96 -3.09
C ALA A 46 6.54 -10.97 -4.15
N GLY A 47 7.34 -11.45 -5.11
CA GLY A 47 7.82 -10.63 -6.23
C GLY A 47 6.69 -10.08 -7.09
N ILE A 48 5.73 -10.93 -7.49
CA ILE A 48 4.57 -10.54 -8.31
C ILE A 48 3.67 -9.57 -7.56
N GLY A 49 3.39 -9.86 -6.29
CA GLY A 49 2.56 -9.03 -5.44
C GLY A 49 3.16 -7.64 -5.21
N ALA A 50 4.43 -7.58 -4.81
CA ALA A 50 5.11 -6.32 -4.58
C ALA A 50 5.25 -5.49 -5.86
N ALA A 51 5.62 -6.09 -6.99
CA ALA A 51 5.66 -5.39 -8.28
C ALA A 51 4.28 -4.81 -8.66
N ALA A 52 3.20 -5.52 -8.36
CA ALA A 52 1.83 -5.03 -8.57
C ALA A 52 1.44 -3.88 -7.63
N HIS A 53 1.93 -3.88 -6.38
CA HIS A 53 1.73 -2.77 -5.44
C HIS A 53 2.48 -1.50 -5.89
N LEU A 54 3.72 -1.66 -6.40
CA LEU A 54 4.59 -0.56 -6.83
C LEU A 54 4.07 0.23 -8.05
N VAL A 55 3.03 -0.26 -8.73
CA VAL A 55 2.28 0.54 -9.72
C VAL A 55 1.61 1.76 -9.05
N ASN A 56 1.24 1.64 -7.78
CA ASN A 56 0.46 2.66 -7.07
C ASN A 56 1.27 3.41 -6.02
N PHE A 57 2.19 2.76 -5.33
CA PHE A 57 2.98 3.34 -4.24
C PHE A 57 4.48 3.09 -4.46
N LEU A 58 5.31 3.75 -3.66
CA LEU A 58 6.76 3.69 -3.75
C LEU A 58 7.41 3.06 -2.51
N GLY A 59 6.65 2.65 -1.50
CA GLY A 59 7.17 2.04 -0.26
C GLY A 59 7.07 0.52 -0.24
N THR A 60 8.19 -0.19 -0.08
CA THR A 60 8.19 -1.66 0.06
C THR A 60 9.40 -2.19 0.84
N ASP A 61 9.18 -3.19 1.69
CA ASP A 61 10.23 -4.05 2.26
C ASP A 61 10.32 -5.41 1.53
N THR A 62 9.47 -5.65 0.54
CA THR A 62 9.47 -6.86 -0.27
C THR A 62 10.44 -6.71 -1.44
N ILE A 63 11.74 -6.90 -1.16
CA ILE A 63 12.85 -6.73 -2.12
C ILE A 63 12.65 -7.55 -3.42
N ALA A 64 11.97 -8.69 -3.35
CA ALA A 64 11.65 -9.51 -4.52
C ALA A 64 10.88 -8.74 -5.61
N GLY A 65 10.06 -7.75 -5.23
CA GLY A 65 9.34 -6.89 -6.17
C GLY A 65 10.28 -6.04 -7.03
N LEU A 66 11.34 -5.49 -6.43
CA LEU A 66 12.33 -4.68 -7.14
C LEU A 66 13.06 -5.50 -8.22
N GLN A 67 13.41 -6.75 -7.89
CA GLN A 67 14.04 -7.67 -8.85
C GLN A 67 13.10 -7.97 -10.02
N MET A 68 11.81 -8.16 -9.74
CA MET A 68 10.80 -8.41 -10.78
C MET A 68 10.61 -7.19 -11.69
N CYS A 69 10.48 -5.99 -11.13
CA CYS A 69 10.37 -4.75 -11.87
C CYS A 69 11.59 -4.51 -12.77
N ARG A 70 12.80 -4.73 -12.26
CA ARG A 70 14.03 -4.59 -13.04
C ARG A 70 14.12 -5.59 -14.18
N LYS A 71 13.81 -6.87 -13.90
CA LYS A 71 13.98 -7.96 -14.87
C LYS A 71 12.95 -7.91 -15.99
N TYR A 72 11.68 -7.59 -15.69
CA TYR A 72 10.58 -7.75 -16.64
C TYR A 72 9.98 -6.43 -17.12
N TYR A 73 10.30 -5.30 -16.48
CA TYR A 73 9.72 -3.98 -16.81
C TYR A 73 10.77 -2.87 -16.93
N SER A 74 12.05 -3.22 -17.04
CA SER A 74 13.16 -2.26 -17.26
C SER A 74 13.23 -1.11 -16.23
N CYS A 75 12.65 -1.30 -15.04
CA CYS A 75 12.60 -0.27 -14.01
C CYS A 75 13.76 -0.47 -13.02
N GLU A 76 14.77 0.42 -13.07
CA GLU A 76 16.00 0.30 -12.28
C GLU A 76 15.73 0.27 -10.76
N MET A 77 14.86 1.18 -10.30
CA MET A 77 14.44 1.32 -8.91
C MET A 77 12.96 1.70 -8.82
N ALA A 78 12.10 0.70 -8.56
CA ALA A 78 10.65 0.88 -8.51
C ALA A 78 10.11 1.29 -7.12
N GLY A 79 10.91 1.12 -6.06
CA GLY A 79 10.45 1.36 -4.68
C GLY A 79 11.61 1.59 -3.71
N PHE A 80 11.25 2.11 -2.54
CA PHE A 80 12.16 2.60 -1.52
C PHE A 80 11.72 2.10 -0.13
N SER A 81 12.67 2.13 0.80
CA SER A 81 12.41 1.92 2.23
C SER A 81 13.33 2.78 3.07
N ILE A 82 13.14 2.72 4.38
CA ILE A 82 13.91 3.46 5.39
C ILE A 82 14.45 2.47 6.43
N PRO A 83 15.55 2.80 7.13
CA PRO A 83 15.95 2.04 8.32
C PRO A 83 14.79 1.92 9.31
N ALA A 84 14.50 0.69 9.73
CA ALA A 84 13.42 0.39 10.64
C ALA A 84 13.85 -0.67 11.67
N THR A 85 13.35 -0.58 12.90
CA THR A 85 13.52 -1.66 13.88
C THR A 85 12.45 -2.74 13.72
N GLU A 86 12.78 -3.92 14.22
CA GLU A 86 11.82 -4.95 14.63
C GLU A 86 12.02 -5.27 16.11
N HIS A 87 11.07 -6.00 16.72
CA HIS A 87 11.10 -6.28 18.15
C HIS A 87 12.41 -6.93 18.62
N SER A 88 13.06 -7.77 17.82
CA SER A 88 14.34 -8.40 18.19
C SER A 88 15.43 -7.36 18.48
N THR A 89 15.51 -6.32 17.66
CA THR A 89 16.51 -5.23 17.79
C THR A 89 16.28 -4.33 19.00
N ILE A 90 15.06 -4.33 19.57
CA ILE A 90 14.71 -3.61 20.80
C ILE A 90 14.87 -4.53 22.02
N THR A 91 14.24 -5.70 21.98
CA THR A 91 14.12 -6.62 23.13
C THR A 91 15.45 -7.29 23.53
N THR A 92 16.43 -7.33 22.63
CA THR A 92 17.82 -7.76 22.94
C THR A 92 18.50 -6.87 23.98
N TRP A 93 18.04 -5.63 24.16
CA TRP A 93 18.48 -4.71 25.22
C TRP A 93 17.78 -4.94 26.56
N LYS A 94 16.82 -5.88 26.61
CA LYS A 94 15.90 -6.12 27.73
C LYS A 94 14.98 -4.92 28.01
N LYS A 95 13.96 -5.13 28.83
CA LYS A 95 13.01 -4.07 29.23
C LYS A 95 13.69 -2.85 29.84
N SER A 96 14.69 -3.07 30.70
CA SER A 96 15.48 -2.00 31.32
C SER A 96 16.35 -1.20 30.34
N GLY A 97 16.57 -1.72 29.12
CA GLY A 97 17.40 -1.09 28.10
C GLY A 97 16.62 -0.52 26.92
N GLU A 98 15.29 -0.44 26.98
CA GLU A 98 14.45 0.05 25.88
C GLU A 98 14.84 1.47 25.43
N LEU A 99 15.02 2.39 26.38
CA LEU A 99 15.52 3.75 26.13
C LEU A 99 16.92 3.73 25.46
N ALA A 100 17.81 2.84 25.88
CA ALA A 100 19.14 2.73 25.27
C ALA A 100 19.06 2.20 23.83
N ALA A 101 18.14 1.27 23.54
CA ALA A 101 17.88 0.76 22.20
C ALA A 101 17.36 1.87 21.26
N TYR A 102 16.40 2.66 21.73
CA TYR A 102 15.83 3.79 20.99
C TYR A 102 16.89 4.87 20.69
N ARG A 103 17.68 5.26 21.70
CA ARG A 103 18.81 6.18 21.53
C ARG A 103 19.85 5.62 20.55
N ASN A 104 20.13 4.32 20.61
CA ASN A 104 21.07 3.69 19.68
C ASN A 104 20.58 3.83 18.23
N MET A 105 19.29 3.66 17.95
CA MET A 105 18.75 3.85 16.60
C MET A 105 18.94 5.29 16.08
N LEU A 106 18.71 6.29 16.93
CA LEU A 106 18.96 7.69 16.56
C LEU A 106 20.44 7.94 16.23
N LYS A 107 21.36 7.29 16.96
CA LYS A 107 22.81 7.40 16.74
C LYS A 107 23.31 6.68 15.50
N GLN A 108 22.82 5.47 15.23
CA GLN A 108 23.23 4.68 14.05
C GLN A 108 22.74 5.29 12.74
N TYR A 109 21.58 5.95 12.77
CA TYR A 109 20.98 6.60 11.62
C TYR A 109 20.84 8.11 11.88
N PRO A 110 21.94 8.88 11.88
CA PRO A 110 21.92 10.29 12.31
C PRO A 110 21.23 11.25 11.33
N LYS A 111 20.89 10.78 10.13
CA LYS A 111 20.20 11.53 9.07
C LYS A 111 19.09 10.67 8.46
N GLY A 112 18.16 11.32 7.77
CA GLY A 112 17.05 10.67 7.08
C GLY A 112 15.94 10.20 8.01
N MET A 113 14.98 9.46 7.46
CA MET A 113 13.89 8.86 8.23
C MET A 113 14.36 7.58 8.94
N VAL A 114 13.87 7.35 10.15
CA VAL A 114 14.05 6.08 10.88
C VAL A 114 12.73 5.68 11.52
N SER A 115 12.30 4.42 11.31
CA SER A 115 11.13 3.88 11.98
C SER A 115 11.53 3.06 13.22
N VAL A 116 10.86 3.30 14.34
CA VAL A 116 11.12 2.56 15.58
C VAL A 116 9.83 1.94 16.13
N VAL A 117 9.78 0.60 16.14
CA VAL A 117 8.73 -0.14 16.83
C VAL A 117 8.76 0.19 18.32
N SER A 118 7.65 0.74 18.81
CA SER A 118 7.60 1.40 20.12
C SER A 118 6.68 0.69 21.13
N ASP A 119 6.21 -0.51 20.81
CA ASP A 119 5.26 -1.27 21.64
C ASP A 119 5.81 -2.62 22.12
N SER A 120 7.15 -2.75 22.21
CA SER A 120 7.78 -3.97 22.72
C SER A 120 7.35 -4.30 24.16
N TYR A 121 6.99 -3.28 24.95
CA TYR A 121 6.47 -3.44 26.31
C TYR A 121 5.23 -2.59 26.59
N ASP A 122 5.27 -1.29 26.28
CA ASP A 122 4.13 -0.37 26.46
C ASP A 122 4.29 0.85 25.53
N VAL A 123 3.45 0.92 24.49
CA VAL A 123 3.50 2.02 23.51
C VAL A 123 3.21 3.38 24.11
N TYR A 124 2.36 3.44 25.13
CA TYR A 124 1.98 4.71 25.73
C TYR A 124 3.11 5.26 26.59
N HIS A 125 3.78 4.40 27.37
CA HIS A 125 4.98 4.78 28.12
C HIS A 125 6.15 5.14 27.20
N ALA A 126 6.37 4.36 26.14
CA ALA A 126 7.38 4.66 25.14
C ALA A 126 7.18 6.05 24.51
N VAL A 127 5.93 6.41 24.19
CA VAL A 127 5.60 7.71 23.61
C VAL A 127 5.67 8.84 24.64
N SER A 128 5.05 8.68 25.81
CA SER A 128 4.90 9.78 26.78
C SER A 128 6.16 10.05 27.58
N THR A 129 6.92 9.02 27.93
CA THR A 129 8.12 9.13 28.78
C THR A 129 9.39 9.02 27.96
N ILE A 130 9.58 7.93 27.20
CA ILE A 130 10.87 7.72 26.53
C ILE A 130 11.07 8.73 25.40
N TRP A 131 10.17 8.78 24.42
CA TRP A 131 10.26 9.74 23.32
C TRP A 131 9.89 11.15 23.75
N GLY A 132 8.85 11.29 24.57
CA GLY A 132 8.29 12.59 24.98
C GLY A 132 9.06 13.32 26.06
N GLU A 133 9.95 12.65 26.82
CA GLU A 133 10.74 13.28 27.90
C GLU A 133 12.22 12.92 27.77
N GLU A 134 12.58 11.64 27.92
CA GLU A 134 13.99 11.23 28.08
C GLU A 134 14.84 11.35 26.79
N LEU A 135 14.20 11.23 25.63
CA LEU A 135 14.79 11.40 24.30
C LEU A 135 14.25 12.62 23.55
N HIS A 136 13.43 13.46 24.20
CA HIS A 136 12.75 14.59 23.58
C HIS A 136 13.72 15.48 22.80
N ASP A 137 14.80 15.92 23.44
CA ASP A 137 15.77 16.83 22.85
C ASP A 137 16.52 16.19 21.67
N GLU A 138 16.77 14.89 21.73
CA GLU A 138 17.39 14.14 20.62
C GLU A 138 16.44 14.05 19.41
N VAL A 139 15.13 13.89 19.66
CA VAL A 139 14.10 13.88 18.61
C VAL A 139 13.95 15.27 17.97
N VAL A 140 13.93 16.34 18.79
CA VAL A 140 13.87 17.71 18.28
C VAL A 140 15.13 18.06 17.47
N ALA A 141 16.32 17.76 18.00
CA ALA A 141 17.59 18.02 17.31
C ALA A 141 17.74 17.21 16.02
N ARG A 142 17.10 16.04 15.91
CA ARG A 142 17.05 15.27 14.66
C ARG A 142 16.37 16.04 13.54
N GLY A 143 15.45 16.96 13.84
CA GLY A 143 14.62 17.61 12.82
C GLY A 143 15.36 18.45 11.79
N GLU A 144 16.60 18.84 12.06
CA GLU A 144 17.48 19.49 11.08
C GLU A 144 17.92 18.54 9.94
N ARG A 145 17.86 17.22 10.18
CA ARG A 145 18.53 16.21 9.36
C ARG A 145 17.71 14.96 9.08
N GLY A 146 16.49 14.85 9.62
CA GLY A 146 15.70 13.64 9.50
C GLY A 146 14.37 13.68 10.22
N CYS A 147 13.72 12.52 10.27
CA CYS A 147 12.44 12.34 10.93
C CYS A 147 12.43 10.99 11.68
N LEU A 148 11.85 10.98 12.87
CA LEU A 148 11.50 9.78 13.60
C LEU A 148 10.08 9.36 13.22
N VAL A 149 9.90 8.07 12.90
CA VAL A 149 8.60 7.46 12.64
C VAL A 149 8.30 6.44 13.73
N ILE A 150 7.44 6.80 14.68
CA ILE A 150 7.03 5.92 15.77
C ILE A 150 6.09 4.85 15.20
N ARG A 151 6.33 3.57 15.51
CA ARG A 151 5.52 2.45 15.03
C ARG A 151 4.86 1.66 16.17
N PRO A 152 3.55 1.83 16.40
CA PRO A 152 2.74 0.87 17.13
C PRO A 152 2.51 -0.39 16.27
N ASP A 153 2.49 -1.56 16.88
CA ASP A 153 2.37 -2.85 16.17
C ASP A 153 1.44 -3.85 16.91
N SER A 154 0.57 -3.35 17.79
CA SER A 154 -0.40 -4.14 18.54
C SER A 154 -1.56 -3.31 19.07
N GLY A 155 -2.66 -4.00 19.43
CA GLY A 155 -3.87 -3.39 19.97
C GLY A 155 -4.88 -2.98 18.90
N ASP A 156 -5.97 -2.32 19.32
CA ASP A 156 -6.95 -1.77 18.38
C ASP A 156 -6.35 -0.58 17.63
N PRO A 157 -6.17 -0.64 16.30
CA PRO A 157 -5.41 0.39 15.57
C PRO A 157 -6.00 1.80 15.70
N ILE A 158 -7.34 1.91 15.81
CA ILE A 158 -8.02 3.19 15.94
C ILE A 158 -7.73 3.81 17.31
N LYS A 159 -7.97 3.05 18.39
CA LYS A 159 -7.75 3.52 19.76
C LYS A 159 -6.27 3.85 20.01
N VAL A 160 -5.37 2.98 19.54
CA VAL A 160 -3.93 3.15 19.72
C VAL A 160 -3.44 4.39 19.00
N LEU A 161 -3.77 4.57 17.71
CA LEU A 161 -3.28 5.72 16.95
C LEU A 161 -3.81 7.05 17.48
N VAL A 162 -5.10 7.14 17.80
CA VAL A 162 -5.67 8.38 18.37
C VAL A 162 -4.98 8.69 19.70
N LYS A 163 -4.79 7.70 20.57
CA LYS A 163 -4.13 7.91 21.86
C LYS A 163 -2.66 8.27 21.73
N VAL A 164 -1.92 7.63 20.83
CA VAL A 164 -0.52 7.96 20.53
C VAL A 164 -0.39 9.41 20.05
N LEU A 165 -1.24 9.83 19.10
CA LEU A 165 -1.20 11.21 18.60
C LEU A 165 -1.55 12.23 19.69
N THR A 166 -2.53 11.93 20.57
CA THR A 166 -2.84 12.77 21.73
C THR A 166 -1.65 12.88 22.70
N LEU A 167 -0.97 11.78 23.01
CA LEU A 167 0.22 11.83 23.87
C LEU A 167 1.36 12.61 23.21
N LEU A 168 1.51 12.53 21.88
CA LEU A 168 2.49 13.33 21.15
C LEU A 168 2.15 14.81 21.16
N GLU A 169 0.87 15.18 21.09
CA GLU A 169 0.41 16.57 21.22
C GLU A 169 0.75 17.18 22.59
N GLU A 170 0.71 16.37 23.65
CA GLU A 170 1.08 16.80 25.00
C GLU A 170 2.60 17.05 25.16
N LYS A 171 3.43 16.44 24.31
CA LYS A 171 4.90 16.42 24.45
C LYS A 171 5.65 17.21 23.38
N PHE A 172 5.06 17.40 22.20
CA PHE A 172 5.68 18.05 21.06
C PHE A 172 4.81 19.18 20.50
N PRO A 173 5.41 20.24 19.91
CA PRO A 173 4.65 21.35 19.37
C PRO A 173 3.83 20.92 18.16
N VAL A 174 2.50 21.04 18.26
CA VAL A 174 1.56 20.75 17.17
C VAL A 174 1.06 22.04 16.54
N THR A 175 1.02 22.06 15.22
CA THR A 175 0.43 23.16 14.44
C THR A 175 -0.90 22.75 13.82
N LYS A 176 -1.70 23.71 13.35
CA LYS A 176 -2.84 23.44 12.46
C LYS A 176 -2.48 23.87 11.04
N ASN A 177 -2.83 23.05 10.06
CA ASN A 177 -2.67 23.36 8.64
C ASN A 177 -3.78 24.30 8.13
N SER A 178 -3.76 24.63 6.83
CA SER A 178 -4.74 25.56 6.23
C SER A 178 -6.20 25.07 6.33
N LYS A 179 -6.40 23.75 6.49
CA LYS A 179 -7.70 23.09 6.64
C LYS A 179 -8.15 22.93 8.10
N GLY A 180 -7.36 23.45 9.06
CA GLY A 180 -7.68 23.41 10.48
C GLY A 180 -7.35 22.10 11.20
N TYR A 181 -6.66 21.17 10.55
CA TYR A 181 -6.28 19.88 11.12
C TYR A 181 -4.88 19.93 11.75
N LYS A 182 -4.71 19.21 12.85
CA LYS A 182 -3.47 19.10 13.62
C LYS A 182 -2.40 18.35 12.83
N VAL A 183 -1.19 18.90 12.85
CA VAL A 183 0.01 18.36 12.20
C VAL A 183 1.16 18.37 13.21
N LEU A 184 1.75 17.18 13.40
CA LEU A 184 2.98 16.97 14.17
C LEU A 184 4.14 17.72 13.52
N PRO A 185 5.16 18.11 14.29
CA PRO A 185 6.33 18.78 13.73
C PRO A 185 6.97 17.90 12.65
N PRO A 186 7.62 18.47 11.62
CA PRO A 186 8.02 17.75 10.41
C PRO A 186 9.01 16.60 10.66
N TYR A 187 9.66 16.60 11.82
CA TYR A 187 10.61 15.58 12.25
C TYR A 187 9.98 14.40 13.00
N LEU A 188 8.65 14.35 13.13
CA LEU A 188 7.96 13.31 13.88
C LEU A 188 6.70 12.83 13.16
N ARG A 189 6.62 11.53 12.88
CA ARG A 189 5.46 10.88 12.23
C ARG A 189 5.15 9.55 12.90
N VAL A 190 4.02 8.96 12.52
CA VAL A 190 3.59 7.64 13.00
C VAL A 190 3.35 6.72 11.81
N ILE A 191 3.69 5.44 11.93
CA ILE A 191 3.29 4.40 10.97
C ILE A 191 2.57 3.28 11.73
N GLN A 192 1.37 2.89 11.28
CA GLN A 192 0.66 1.74 11.81
C GLN A 192 0.90 0.53 10.91
N GLY A 193 1.55 -0.52 11.44
CA GLY A 193 1.87 -1.75 10.71
C GLY A 193 0.93 -2.92 10.99
N ASP A 194 0.32 -2.94 12.17
CA ASP A 194 -0.57 -4.03 12.59
C ASP A 194 -2.04 -3.78 12.23
N GLY A 195 -2.75 -4.86 11.90
CA GLY A 195 -4.18 -4.83 11.63
C GLY A 195 -4.62 -4.12 10.35
N ILE A 196 -3.71 -3.74 9.46
CA ILE A 196 -4.03 -2.94 8.26
C ILE A 196 -4.64 -3.78 7.14
N ASN A 197 -5.87 -3.42 6.77
CA ASN A 197 -6.60 -3.80 5.56
C ASN A 197 -7.42 -2.60 5.03
N TYR A 198 -8.22 -2.76 3.98
CA TYR A 198 -8.91 -1.64 3.33
C TYR A 198 -9.94 -1.00 4.26
N GLU A 199 -10.70 -1.83 4.96
CA GLU A 199 -11.76 -1.43 5.88
C GLU A 199 -11.19 -0.71 7.10
N SER A 200 -10.18 -1.28 7.74
CA SER A 200 -9.49 -0.68 8.90
C SER A 200 -8.76 0.61 8.52
N THR A 201 -8.14 0.69 7.34
CA THR A 201 -7.51 1.93 6.86
C THR A 201 -8.55 3.04 6.77
N GLY A 202 -9.73 2.75 6.21
CA GLY A 202 -10.83 3.72 6.14
C GLY A 202 -11.34 4.14 7.51
N ALA A 203 -11.52 3.17 8.42
CA ALA A 203 -12.00 3.44 9.77
C ALA A 203 -10.99 4.26 10.60
N ILE A 204 -9.69 3.98 10.48
CA ILE A 204 -8.62 4.76 11.10
C ILE A 204 -8.63 6.19 10.56
N LEU A 205 -8.63 6.37 9.24
CA LEU A 205 -8.59 7.70 8.63
C LEU A 205 -9.82 8.54 9.02
N GLU A 206 -10.99 7.94 9.10
CA GLU A 206 -12.19 8.61 9.60
C GLU A 206 -12.06 9.03 11.06
N ALA A 207 -11.58 8.14 11.93
CA ALA A 207 -11.38 8.46 13.34
C ALA A 207 -10.34 9.57 13.55
N LEU A 208 -9.24 9.56 12.80
CA LEU A 208 -8.23 10.61 12.83
C LEU A 208 -8.81 11.95 12.40
N LYS A 209 -9.58 11.96 11.30
CA LYS A 209 -10.28 13.16 10.83
C LYS A 209 -11.25 13.69 11.90
N GLN A 210 -12.06 12.85 12.52
CA GLN A 210 -12.99 13.24 13.58
C GLN A 210 -12.27 13.77 14.83
N ALA A 211 -11.10 13.23 15.15
CA ALA A 211 -10.23 13.71 16.22
C ALA A 211 -9.42 14.99 15.84
N GLY A 212 -9.65 15.55 14.66
CA GLY A 212 -9.01 16.78 14.18
C GLY A 212 -7.55 16.59 13.74
N TRP A 213 -7.11 15.37 13.46
CA TRP A 213 -5.75 15.06 12.98
C TRP A 213 -5.68 15.01 11.46
N SER A 214 -4.61 15.59 10.92
CA SER A 214 -4.29 15.48 9.50
C SER A 214 -3.80 14.09 9.15
N THR A 215 -4.15 13.60 7.96
CA THR A 215 -3.62 12.36 7.38
C THR A 215 -2.11 12.46 7.12
N ASP A 216 -1.52 13.67 7.07
CA ASP A 216 -0.07 13.84 6.96
C ASP A 216 0.73 13.16 8.08
N ASN A 217 0.13 13.01 9.26
CA ASN A 217 0.81 12.46 10.44
C ASN A 217 1.05 10.95 10.37
N VAL A 218 0.25 10.22 9.58
CA VAL A 218 0.20 8.75 9.64
C VAL A 218 0.49 8.14 8.26
N ALA A 219 1.32 7.10 8.24
CA ALA A 219 1.43 6.16 7.14
C ALA A 219 0.96 4.77 7.58
N PHE A 220 0.73 3.87 6.64
CA PHE A 220 0.27 2.52 6.89
C PHE A 220 1.27 1.50 6.36
N GLY A 221 1.51 0.43 7.10
CA GLY A 221 2.20 -0.76 6.62
C GLY A 221 1.22 -1.91 6.50
N ALA A 222 1.13 -2.55 5.34
CA ALA A 222 0.20 -3.66 5.12
C ALA A 222 0.94 -4.92 4.68
N GLY A 223 0.72 -6.01 5.40
CA GLY A 223 1.34 -7.30 5.14
C GLY A 223 0.43 -8.26 4.37
N GLY A 224 -0.02 -9.32 5.05
CA GLY A 224 -0.83 -10.38 4.44
C GLY A 224 -2.14 -9.89 3.81
N ALA A 225 -2.76 -8.82 4.33
CA ALA A 225 -3.97 -8.25 3.72
C ALA A 225 -3.71 -7.63 2.34
N LEU A 226 -2.49 -7.11 2.10
CA LEU A 226 -2.10 -6.50 0.84
C LEU A 226 -1.75 -7.56 -0.21
N LEU A 227 -0.96 -8.58 0.19
CA LEU A 227 -0.36 -9.52 -0.76
C LEU A 227 -0.92 -10.95 -0.75
N GLN A 228 -1.65 -11.38 0.29
CA GLN A 228 -2.00 -12.80 0.46
C GLN A 228 -3.49 -13.08 0.70
N ARG A 229 -4.23 -12.22 1.41
CA ARG A 229 -5.67 -12.40 1.72
C ARG A 229 -6.55 -11.95 0.56
N ILE A 230 -6.24 -12.44 -0.63
CA ILE A 230 -6.96 -12.19 -1.88
C ILE A 230 -7.00 -13.50 -2.68
N ASP A 231 -8.01 -13.62 -3.54
CA ASP A 231 -8.13 -14.77 -4.43
C ASP A 231 -8.56 -14.34 -5.85
N ARG A 232 -8.67 -15.33 -6.73
CA ARG A 232 -9.12 -15.13 -8.12
C ARG A 232 -10.54 -14.57 -8.18
N ASP A 233 -11.40 -14.96 -7.24
CA ASP A 233 -12.82 -14.64 -7.21
C ASP A 233 -13.10 -13.21 -6.74
N THR A 234 -12.17 -12.60 -6.01
CA THR A 234 -12.19 -11.19 -5.58
C THR A 234 -12.53 -10.24 -6.75
N GLN A 235 -12.03 -10.52 -7.95
CA GLN A 235 -12.39 -9.79 -9.19
C GLN A 235 -13.05 -10.68 -10.24
N LYS A 236 -13.45 -11.90 -9.87
CA LYS A 236 -14.04 -12.90 -10.77
C LYS A 236 -13.18 -13.15 -12.02
N CYS A 237 -11.85 -13.14 -11.88
CA CYS A 237 -10.92 -13.30 -13.00
C CYS A 237 -11.16 -14.66 -13.68
N ALA A 238 -11.47 -14.69 -14.98
CA ALA A 238 -11.87 -15.93 -15.63
C ALA A 238 -11.34 -16.01 -17.07
N PHE A 239 -10.93 -17.22 -17.47
CA PHE A 239 -10.60 -17.57 -18.85
C PHE A 239 -11.69 -18.47 -19.43
N LYS A 240 -12.16 -18.16 -20.65
CA LYS A 240 -13.21 -18.90 -21.36
C LYS A 240 -12.95 -18.89 -22.86
N CYS A 241 -13.17 -20.03 -23.51
CA CYS A 241 -13.24 -20.10 -24.96
C CYS A 241 -14.47 -19.33 -25.45
N SER A 242 -14.32 -18.49 -26.47
CA SER A 242 -15.42 -17.74 -27.09
C SER A 242 -15.67 -18.14 -28.55
N HIS A 243 -14.71 -18.77 -29.22
CA HIS A 243 -14.81 -19.14 -30.64
C HIS A 243 -13.99 -20.41 -30.96
N VAL A 244 -14.48 -21.26 -31.87
CA VAL A 244 -13.78 -22.43 -32.40
C VAL A 244 -14.02 -22.59 -33.89
N ILE A 245 -13.09 -23.23 -34.60
CA ILE A 245 -13.25 -23.64 -36.00
C ILE A 245 -13.27 -25.17 -36.04
N VAL A 246 -14.36 -25.77 -36.53
CA VAL A 246 -14.54 -27.22 -36.62
C VAL A 246 -14.84 -27.57 -38.08
N ASN A 247 -13.96 -28.34 -38.72
CA ASN A 247 -14.09 -28.69 -40.15
C ASN A 247 -14.24 -27.47 -41.08
N GLY A 248 -13.54 -26.37 -40.76
CA GLY A 248 -13.64 -25.10 -41.49
C GLY A 248 -14.86 -24.25 -41.12
N GLU A 249 -15.77 -24.75 -40.28
CA GLU A 249 -16.93 -24.00 -39.81
C GLU A 249 -16.59 -23.19 -38.54
N HIS A 250 -16.79 -21.87 -38.63
CA HIS A 250 -16.69 -20.95 -37.51
C HIS A 250 -17.87 -21.11 -36.54
N ARG A 251 -17.61 -21.29 -35.26
CA ARG A 251 -18.64 -21.46 -34.22
C ARG A 251 -18.37 -20.59 -33.01
N ASP A 252 -19.37 -19.80 -32.65
CA ASP A 252 -19.36 -19.02 -31.42
C ASP A 252 -19.75 -19.91 -30.24
N VAL A 253 -18.87 -19.97 -29.24
CA VAL A 253 -19.06 -20.81 -28.06
C VAL A 253 -19.20 -19.95 -26.81
N TYR A 254 -20.16 -20.28 -25.96
CA TYR A 254 -20.35 -19.61 -24.68
C TYR A 254 -21.11 -20.51 -23.72
N LYS A 255 -21.01 -20.19 -22.43
CA LYS A 255 -21.87 -20.76 -21.40
C LYS A 255 -22.91 -19.74 -20.95
N ASN A 256 -24.09 -20.22 -20.63
CA ASN A 256 -25.14 -19.42 -20.00
C ASN A 256 -25.91 -20.29 -18.99
N PRO A 257 -25.35 -20.53 -17.79
CA PRO A 257 -25.99 -21.43 -16.82
C PRO A 257 -27.35 -20.89 -16.37
N ALA A 258 -28.39 -21.72 -16.44
CA ALA A 258 -29.75 -21.32 -16.04
C ALA A 258 -29.85 -20.93 -14.55
N THR A 259 -29.01 -21.52 -13.71
CA THR A 259 -28.97 -21.29 -12.26
C THR A 259 -28.09 -20.11 -11.84
N ASP A 260 -27.31 -19.53 -12.76
CA ASP A 260 -26.40 -18.42 -12.46
C ASP A 260 -26.09 -17.61 -13.72
N VAL A 261 -26.98 -16.66 -14.03
CA VAL A 261 -26.86 -15.78 -15.19
C VAL A 261 -25.62 -14.87 -15.14
N GLN A 262 -25.04 -14.63 -13.95
CA GLN A 262 -23.81 -13.85 -13.82
C GLN A 262 -22.59 -14.59 -14.38
N LYS A 263 -22.69 -15.91 -14.57
CA LYS A 263 -21.65 -16.74 -15.20
C LYS A 263 -21.79 -16.85 -16.71
N LYS A 264 -22.66 -16.04 -17.35
CA LYS A 264 -22.74 -15.94 -18.80
C LYS A 264 -21.41 -15.43 -19.37
N SER A 265 -20.80 -16.19 -20.29
CA SER A 265 -19.57 -15.77 -20.97
C SER A 265 -19.87 -15.01 -22.26
N LYS A 266 -18.89 -14.24 -22.73
CA LYS A 266 -18.93 -13.63 -24.06
C LYS A 266 -18.76 -14.68 -25.16
N LYS A 267 -19.16 -14.34 -26.39
CA LYS A 267 -19.12 -15.24 -27.58
C LYS A 267 -18.45 -14.59 -28.79
N GLY A 268 -17.87 -15.44 -29.63
CA GLY A 268 -17.18 -15.10 -30.88
C GLY A 268 -15.85 -14.39 -30.71
N TYR A 269 -15.35 -13.81 -31.80
CA TYR A 269 -14.18 -12.93 -31.77
C TYR A 269 -14.51 -11.67 -30.97
N LEU A 270 -13.61 -11.33 -30.04
CA LEU A 270 -13.81 -10.22 -29.10
C LEU A 270 -12.89 -9.06 -29.45
N THR A 271 -13.44 -7.84 -29.40
CA THR A 271 -12.68 -6.62 -29.61
C THR A 271 -12.94 -5.64 -28.48
N LEU A 272 -11.89 -5.14 -27.82
CA LEU A 272 -12.00 -4.05 -26.86
C LEU A 272 -11.87 -2.72 -27.60
N ILE A 273 -12.91 -1.89 -27.54
CA ILE A 273 -12.93 -0.55 -28.13
C ILE A 273 -13.15 0.52 -27.05
N ARG A 274 -12.82 1.76 -27.40
CA ARG A 274 -13.35 2.93 -26.71
C ARG A 274 -14.57 3.42 -27.50
N ASN A 275 -15.73 3.45 -26.87
CA ASN A 275 -16.96 3.91 -27.51
C ASN A 275 -17.03 5.45 -27.56
N ASP A 276 -18.08 5.98 -28.17
CA ASP A 276 -18.20 7.42 -28.42
C ASP A 276 -18.40 8.25 -27.13
N SER A 277 -18.79 7.62 -26.00
CA SER A 277 -18.81 8.26 -24.69
C SER A 277 -17.44 8.26 -23.98
N GLY A 278 -16.42 7.68 -24.61
CA GLY A 278 -15.09 7.53 -24.04
C GLY A 278 -14.96 6.33 -23.10
N SER A 279 -15.99 5.50 -22.93
CA SER A 279 -15.95 4.29 -22.07
C SER A 279 -15.40 3.08 -22.81
N PHE A 280 -14.84 2.11 -22.07
CA PHE A 280 -14.41 0.84 -22.65
C PHE A 280 -15.59 -0.09 -22.88
N GLU A 281 -15.64 -0.72 -24.05
CA GLU A 281 -16.66 -1.67 -24.44
C GLU A 281 -16.02 -2.90 -25.09
N THR A 282 -16.49 -4.10 -24.75
CA THR A 282 -16.09 -5.33 -25.45
C THR A 282 -17.16 -5.74 -26.43
N VAL A 283 -16.90 -5.49 -27.71
CA VAL A 283 -17.72 -5.93 -28.84
C VAL A 283 -17.47 -7.43 -29.09
N GLN A 284 -18.53 -8.15 -29.43
CA GLN A 284 -18.56 -9.62 -29.56
C GLN A 284 -18.80 -10.03 -31.02
N GLU A 285 -18.71 -11.33 -31.30
CA GLU A 285 -19.14 -11.91 -32.58
C GLU A 285 -18.41 -11.34 -33.81
N GLY A 286 -17.18 -10.82 -33.62
CA GLY A 286 -16.38 -10.25 -34.71
C GLY A 286 -16.88 -8.90 -35.23
N MET A 287 -17.81 -8.24 -34.53
CA MET A 287 -18.42 -6.98 -34.96
C MET A 287 -17.61 -5.73 -34.58
N GLY A 288 -16.38 -5.91 -34.05
CA GLY A 288 -15.54 -4.81 -33.61
C GLY A 288 -14.94 -4.02 -34.77
N ASP A 289 -14.86 -2.70 -34.61
CA ASP A 289 -14.16 -1.81 -35.55
C ASP A 289 -12.64 -1.87 -35.32
N PRO A 290 -11.85 -2.36 -36.29
CA PRO A 290 -10.39 -2.42 -36.20
C PRO A 290 -9.73 -1.05 -35.94
N GLY A 291 -10.34 0.04 -36.40
CA GLY A 291 -9.83 1.40 -36.21
C GLY A 291 -9.98 1.93 -34.78
N LYS A 292 -10.77 1.26 -33.93
CA LYS A 292 -11.04 1.68 -32.53
C LYS A 292 -10.42 0.74 -31.49
N VAL A 293 -9.64 -0.24 -31.92
CA VAL A 293 -9.08 -1.31 -31.07
C VAL A 293 -8.15 -0.75 -29.99
N GLN A 294 -8.31 -1.25 -28.77
CA GLN A 294 -7.48 -0.93 -27.60
C GLN A 294 -6.63 -2.12 -27.13
N ALA A 295 -6.79 -3.30 -27.75
CA ALA A 295 -6.01 -4.50 -27.45
C ALA A 295 -4.88 -4.68 -28.47
N PHE A 296 -3.67 -4.96 -28.00
CA PHE A 296 -2.49 -5.11 -28.84
C PHE A 296 -1.98 -6.55 -28.80
N HIS A 297 -1.42 -7.00 -29.92
CA HIS A 297 -0.75 -8.31 -29.98
C HIS A 297 0.54 -8.25 -29.15
N MET A 298 0.50 -8.78 -27.93
CA MET A 298 1.69 -8.82 -27.07
C MET A 298 2.60 -10.01 -27.39
N PHE A 299 2.05 -11.13 -27.84
CA PHE A 299 2.79 -12.33 -28.19
C PHE A 299 2.32 -12.90 -29.52
N SER A 300 3.24 -13.43 -30.32
CA SER A 300 2.95 -14.24 -31.51
C SER A 300 4.01 -15.32 -31.65
N THR A 301 3.58 -16.57 -31.85
CA THR A 301 4.49 -17.72 -32.08
C THR A 301 5.65 -17.75 -31.07
N PHE A 302 5.31 -17.70 -29.78
CA PHE A 302 6.26 -17.69 -28.65
C PHE A 302 7.18 -16.46 -28.51
N LEU A 303 7.05 -15.47 -29.39
CA LEU A 303 7.83 -14.23 -29.34
C LEU A 303 7.03 -13.13 -28.65
N LEU A 304 7.69 -12.38 -27.76
CA LEU A 304 7.20 -11.12 -27.23
C LEU A 304 7.33 -10.06 -28.32
N LEU A 305 6.22 -9.45 -28.72
CA LEU A 305 6.16 -8.45 -29.80
C LEU A 305 6.37 -7.02 -29.31
N TYR A 306 6.15 -6.77 -28.01
CA TYR A 306 6.30 -5.47 -27.36
C TYR A 306 7.05 -5.62 -26.04
N SER A 307 8.17 -4.90 -25.91
CA SER A 307 8.90 -4.74 -24.64
C SER A 307 8.73 -3.32 -24.10
N VAL A 308 8.75 -3.17 -22.79
CA VAL A 308 8.65 -1.89 -22.06
C VAL A 308 10.04 -1.34 -21.75
#